data_AF-A0A947EZM4-F1
#
_entry.id   AF-A0A947EZM4-F1
#
_cell.length_a   1.000
_cell.length_b   1.000
_cell.length_c   1.000
_cell.angle_alpha   90.00
_cell.angle_beta   90.00
_cell.angle_gamma   90.00
#
_symmetry.space_group_name_H-M   'P 1'
#
loop_
_entity.id
_entity.type
_entity.pdbx_description
1 polymer ?
#
loop_
_entity_poly.entity_id
_entity_poly.type
_entity_poly.pdbx_seq_one_letter_code
_entity_poly.pdbx_strand_id
1 'polypeptide(L)'
;GEQWQSWIHLEDLARLFLFLTEKKLNGIFNGVAPNPVTNKRLTREIAKVFERPLFLPNIPEFIMRLILGEMATILFSSHRVSCQKAEKHGFNFQFQNICSALQDLHKRWQ
;
A
#
# COMPACT_ATOMS: atom_id res chain seq x y z
N GLY A 1 -6.52 -7.69 -12.21
CA GLY A 1 -5.09 -7.50 -11.87
C GLY A 1 -4.55 -6.11 -12.16
N GLU A 2 -5.14 -5.36 -13.10
CA GLU A 2 -4.64 -4.03 -13.49
C GLU A 2 -5.15 -2.87 -12.63
N GLN A 3 -6.04 -3.15 -11.67
CA GLN A 3 -6.51 -2.14 -10.72
C GLN A 3 -5.33 -1.60 -9.90
N TRP A 4 -5.27 -0.27 -9.75
CA TRP A 4 -4.23 0.39 -8.97
C TRP A 4 -4.53 0.31 -7.48
N GLN A 5 -3.49 0.05 -6.71
CA GLN A 5 -3.49 0.01 -5.26
C GLN A 5 -2.50 1.05 -4.73
N SER A 6 -3.02 2.07 -4.07
CA SER A 6 -2.25 2.87 -3.13
C SER A 6 -2.02 2.07 -1.84
N TRP A 7 -0.83 2.20 -1.29
CA TRP A 7 -0.34 1.46 -0.12
C TRP A 7 0.49 2.43 0.74
N ILE A 8 0.78 2.09 1.99
CA ILE A 8 1.75 2.82 2.84
C ILE A 8 2.35 1.84 3.84
N HIS A 9 3.63 2.02 4.19
CA HIS A 9 4.24 1.27 5.29
C HIS A 9 3.75 1.82 6.64
N LEU A 10 3.57 0.95 7.64
CA LEU A 10 3.01 1.35 8.94
C LEU A 10 3.83 2.46 9.62
N GLU A 11 5.15 2.34 9.56
CA GLU A 11 6.11 3.31 10.11
C GLU A 11 6.02 4.66 9.42
N ASP A 12 5.87 4.69 8.09
CA ASP A 12 5.69 5.95 7.37
C ASP A 12 4.34 6.58 7.69
N LEU A 13 3.29 5.78 7.91
CA LEU A 13 1.99 6.31 8.34
C LEU A 13 2.08 6.93 9.74
N ALA A 14 2.73 6.26 10.69
CA ALA A 14 2.97 6.80 12.03
C ALA A 14 3.82 8.09 11.99
N ARG A 15 4.90 8.08 11.21
CA ARG A 15 5.76 9.27 10.99
C ARG A 15 4.99 10.41 10.34
N LEU A 16 4.05 10.12 9.44
CA LEU A 16 3.20 11.13 8.82
C LEU A 16 2.33 11.83 9.86
N PHE A 17 1.69 11.08 10.77
CA PHE A 17 0.91 11.70 11.85
C PHE A 17 1.77 12.60 12.74
N LEU A 18 2.96 12.12 13.13
CA LEU A 18 3.89 12.89 13.94
C LEU A 18 4.32 14.17 13.21
N PHE A 19 4.75 14.05 11.95
CA PHE A 19 5.15 15.16 11.12
C PHE A 19 4.06 16.23 10.98
N LEU A 20 2.81 15.83 10.70
CA LEU A 20 1.69 16.77 10.57
C LEU A 20 1.43 17.51 11.90
N THR A 21 1.53 16.79 13.01
CA THR A 21 1.34 17.34 14.36
C THR A 21 2.45 18.32 14.73
N GLU A 22 3.72 17.93 14.56
CA GLU A 22 4.90 18.76 14.87
C GLU A 22 4.95 20.04 14.02
N LYS A 23 4.63 19.93 12.73
CA LYS A 23 4.57 21.06 11.80
C LYS A 23 3.27 21.87 11.92
N LYS A 24 2.32 21.43 12.75
CA LYS A 24 0.99 22.04 12.94
C LYS A 24 0.26 22.24 11.60
N LEU A 25 0.36 21.26 10.70
CA LEU A 25 -0.25 21.30 9.38
C LEU A 25 -1.71 20.88 9.48
N ASN A 26 -2.62 21.72 9.00
CA ASN A 26 -4.06 21.50 9.06
C ASN A 26 -4.64 21.09 7.71
N GLY A 27 -5.78 20.39 7.75
CA GLY A 27 -6.56 19.96 6.60
C GLY A 27 -6.31 18.50 6.20
N ILE A 28 -6.79 18.11 5.01
CA ILE A 28 -6.80 16.71 4.57
C ILE A 28 -5.45 16.33 3.96
N PHE A 29 -4.89 15.20 4.39
CA PHE A 29 -3.68 14.58 3.84
C PHE A 29 -3.93 13.11 3.56
N ASN A 30 -3.44 12.61 2.42
CA ASN A 30 -3.57 11.19 2.07
C ASN A 30 -2.44 10.40 2.72
N GLY A 31 -2.79 9.42 3.56
CA GLY A 31 -1.85 8.46 4.14
C GLY A 31 -1.47 7.35 3.16
N VAL A 32 -0.87 7.72 2.03
CA VAL A 32 -0.39 6.78 1.01
C VAL A 32 1.07 7.06 0.70
N ALA A 33 1.86 6.03 0.43
CA ALA A 33 3.22 6.12 -0.07
C ALA A 33 3.23 6.57 -1.55
N PRO A 34 4.35 7.13 -2.03
CA PRO A 34 4.56 7.39 -3.44
C PRO A 34 4.58 6.06 -4.23
N ASN A 35 4.40 6.18 -5.55
CA ASN A 35 4.47 5.03 -6.46
C ASN A 35 3.44 3.92 -6.15
N PRO A 36 2.12 4.19 -6.30
CA PRO A 36 1.11 3.15 -6.25
C PRO A 36 1.43 2.07 -7.29
N VAL A 37 0.97 0.84 -7.06
CA VAL A 37 1.25 -0.31 -7.91
C VAL A 37 -0.04 -1.00 -8.33
N THR A 38 -0.03 -1.75 -9.43
CA THR A 38 -1.19 -2.59 -9.76
C THR A 38 -1.30 -3.79 -8.83
N ASN A 39 -2.50 -4.34 -8.63
CA ASN A 39 -2.67 -5.57 -7.85
C ASN A 39 -1.75 -6.70 -8.34
N LYS A 40 -1.61 -6.85 -9.67
CA LYS A 40 -0.69 -7.83 -10.28
C LYS A 40 0.76 -7.62 -9.83
N ARG A 41 1.21 -6.36 -9.76
CA ARG A 41 2.57 -6.02 -9.30
C ARG A 41 2.71 -6.26 -7.80
N LEU A 42 1.75 -5.80 -6.99
CA LEU A 42 1.75 -6.02 -5.54
C LEU A 42 1.85 -7.51 -5.19
N THR A 43 0.98 -8.32 -5.77
CA THR A 43 0.93 -9.77 -5.51
C THR A 43 2.22 -10.47 -5.93
N ARG A 44 2.82 -10.07 -7.07
CA ARG A 44 4.10 -10.62 -7.51
C ARG A 44 5.24 -10.27 -6.55
N GLU A 45 5.31 -9.03 -6.07
CA GLU A 45 6.36 -8.61 -5.13
C GLU A 45 6.21 -9.30 -3.77
N ILE A 46 4.98 -9.49 -3.27
CA ILE A 46 4.72 -10.27 -2.05
C ILE A 46 5.26 -11.69 -2.21
N ALA A 47 4.86 -12.40 -3.27
CA ALA A 47 5.29 -13.78 -3.51
C ALA A 47 6.82 -13.89 -3.61
N LYS A 48 7.46 -12.94 -4.29
CA LYS A 48 8.91 -12.89 -4.44
C LYS A 48 9.63 -12.70 -3.10
N VAL A 49 9.19 -11.73 -2.29
CA VAL A 49 9.88 -11.38 -1.02
C VAL A 49 9.69 -12.46 0.04
N PHE A 50 8.53 -13.10 0.09
CA PHE A 50 8.22 -14.16 1.07
C PHE A 50 8.54 -15.58 0.57
N GLU A 51 9.23 -15.70 -0.58
CA GLU A 51 9.63 -16.97 -1.18
C GLU A 51 8.47 -17.98 -1.36
N ARG A 52 7.27 -17.46 -1.68
CA ARG A 52 6.07 -18.28 -1.90
C ARG A 52 5.82 -18.47 -3.41
N PRO A 53 5.47 -19.69 -3.86
CA PRO A 53 5.12 -19.92 -5.25
C PRO A 53 3.86 -19.11 -5.61
N LEU A 54 3.94 -18.36 -6.71
CA LEU A 54 2.85 -17.52 -7.18
C LEU A 54 1.94 -18.31 -8.12
N PHE A 55 0.91 -18.96 -7.58
CA PHE A 55 -0.19 -19.53 -8.38
C PHE A 55 -1.36 -18.54 -8.37
N LEU A 56 -1.60 -17.87 -9.49
CA LEU A 56 -2.72 -16.92 -9.65
C LEU A 56 -3.80 -17.55 -10.53
N PRO A 57 -4.66 -18.44 -9.98
CA PRO A 57 -5.88 -18.78 -10.69
C PRO A 57 -6.70 -17.49 -10.85
N ASN A 58 -7.35 -17.31 -11.99
CA ASN A 58 -8.30 -16.21 -12.15
C ASN A 58 -9.50 -16.50 -11.23
N ILE A 59 -9.45 -16.01 -10.00
CA ILE A 59 -10.54 -16.17 -9.04
C ILE A 59 -11.66 -15.19 -9.44
N PRO A 60 -12.86 -15.68 -9.78
CA PRO A 60 -14.01 -14.83 -10.08
C PRO A 60 -14.32 -13.88 -8.94
N GLU A 61 -14.76 -12.66 -9.28
CA GLU A 61 -15.08 -11.59 -8.32
C GLU A 61 -16.09 -12.03 -7.26
N PHE A 62 -17.11 -12.80 -7.65
CA PHE A 62 -18.13 -13.33 -6.73
C PHE A 62 -17.55 -14.22 -5.63
N ILE A 63 -16.53 -15.04 -5.95
CA ILE A 63 -15.87 -15.91 -4.97
C ILE A 63 -15.06 -15.06 -3.99
N MET A 64 -14.37 -14.02 -4.45
CA MET A 64 -13.66 -13.11 -3.54
C MET A 64 -14.62 -12.34 -2.63
N ARG A 65 -15.78 -11.91 -3.14
CA ARG A 65 -16.84 -11.27 -2.34
C ARG A 65 -17.41 -12.19 -1.27
N LEU A 66 -17.55 -13.49 -1.55
CA LEU A 66 -17.97 -14.47 -0.54
C LEU A 66 -16.95 -14.65 0.59
N ILE A 67 -15.65 -14.69 0.26
CA ILE A 67 -14.58 -14.91 1.24
C ILE A 67 -14.33 -13.67 2.10
N LEU A 68 -14.29 -12.49 1.47
CA LEU A 68 -13.86 -11.24 2.11
C LEU A 68 -15.03 -10.33 2.50
N GLY A 69 -16.27 -10.72 2.16
CA GLY A 69 -17.46 -9.90 2.39
C GLY A 69 -17.35 -8.54 1.70
N GLU A 70 -17.72 -7.49 2.45
CA GLU A 70 -17.68 -6.10 1.96
C GLU A 70 -16.25 -5.60 1.65
N MET A 71 -15.21 -6.19 2.28
CA MET A 71 -13.80 -5.83 2.04
C MET A 71 -13.34 -6.16 0.61
N ALA A 72 -14.02 -7.09 -0.07
CA ALA A 72 -13.76 -7.35 -1.48
C ALA A 72 -13.92 -6.10 -2.34
N THR A 73 -14.84 -5.20 -1.99
CA THR A 73 -15.05 -3.95 -2.72
C THR A 73 -13.80 -3.05 -2.71
N ILE A 74 -13.03 -3.05 -1.62
CA ILE A 74 -11.77 -2.31 -1.49
C ILE A 74 -10.71 -2.88 -2.45
N LEU A 75 -10.67 -4.20 -2.63
CA LEU A 75 -9.76 -4.86 -3.58
C LEU A 75 -10.08 -4.54 -5.04
N PHE A 76 -11.34 -4.27 -5.35
CA PHE A 76 -11.80 -3.95 -6.71
C PHE A 76 -11.84 -2.44 -6.99
N SER A 77 -11.76 -1.60 -5.96
CA SER A 77 -11.68 -0.15 -6.12
C SER A 77 -10.26 0.28 -6.49
N SER A 78 -10.05 0.79 -7.72
CA SER A 78 -8.75 1.33 -8.14
C SER A 78 -8.56 2.74 -7.57
N HIS A 79 -7.72 2.84 -6.55
CA HIS A 79 -7.39 4.10 -5.89
C HIS A 79 -5.95 4.45 -6.23
N ARG A 80 -5.74 5.24 -7.30
CA ARG A 80 -4.45 5.87 -7.61
C ARG A 80 -4.36 7.21 -6.88
N VAL A 81 -4.19 7.16 -5.57
CA VAL A 81 -4.19 8.34 -4.70
C VAL A 81 -2.79 8.93 -4.63
N SER A 82 -2.71 10.27 -4.63
CA SER A 82 -1.45 11.01 -4.59
C SER A 82 -1.07 11.43 -3.16
N CYS A 83 0.20 11.27 -2.82
CA CYS A 83 0.84 11.78 -1.60
C CYS A 83 1.47 13.18 -1.75
N GLN A 84 1.32 13.83 -2.91
CA GLN A 84 2.03 15.08 -3.26
C GLN A 84 1.86 16.18 -2.22
N LYS A 85 0.72 16.27 -1.53
CA LYS A 85 0.52 17.29 -0.49
C LYS A 85 1.50 17.10 0.66
N ALA A 86 1.73 15.87 1.13
CA ALA A 86 2.69 15.60 2.20
C ALA A 86 4.12 15.89 1.73
N GLU A 87 4.49 15.46 0.52
CA GLU A 87 5.82 15.70 -0.08
C GLU A 87 6.10 17.19 -0.26
N LYS A 88 5.13 17.98 -0.74
CA LYS A 88 5.26 19.44 -0.89
C LYS A 88 5.50 20.16 0.43
N HIS A 89 5.09 19.59 1.55
CA HIS A 89 5.37 20.15 2.88
C HIS A 89 6.68 19.63 3.48
N GLY A 90 7.39 18.74 2.79
CA GLY A 90 8.70 18.21 3.18
C GLY A 90 8.65 16.88 3.91
N PHE A 91 7.54 16.14 3.86
CA PHE A 91 7.50 14.78 4.40
C PHE A 91 8.32 13.83 3.53
N ASN A 92 9.28 13.13 4.14
CA ASN A 92 10.14 12.17 3.46
C ASN A 92 9.79 10.73 3.86
N PHE A 93 9.22 9.99 2.91
CA PHE A 93 8.91 8.57 3.05
C PHE A 93 10.20 7.74 3.15
N GLN A 94 10.29 6.88 4.17
CA GLN A 94 11.34 5.88 4.29
C GLN A 94 11.15 4.76 3.25
N PHE A 95 9.90 4.39 2.97
CA PHE A 95 9.54 3.31 2.07
C PHE A 95 8.82 3.85 0.85
N GLN A 96 9.59 4.30 -0.14
CA GLN A 96 9.05 4.86 -1.39
C GLN A 96 8.66 3.79 -2.43
N ASN A 97 9.07 2.54 -2.21
CA ASN A 97 8.88 1.44 -3.14
C ASN A 97 8.32 0.21 -2.41
N ILE A 98 7.36 -0.47 -3.02
CA ILE A 98 6.69 -1.62 -2.38
C ILE A 98 7.68 -2.75 -2.03
N CYS A 99 8.74 -2.91 -2.82
CA CYS A 99 9.77 -3.94 -2.58
C CYS A 99 10.51 -3.68 -1.26
N SER A 100 10.95 -2.44 -0.99
CA SER A 100 11.66 -2.13 0.25
C SER A 100 10.75 -2.25 1.48
N ALA A 101 9.48 -1.84 1.34
CA ALA A 101 8.45 -2.04 2.37
C ALA A 101 8.27 -3.54 2.70
N LEU A 102 8.08 -4.38 1.68
CA LEU A 102 7.89 -5.83 1.89
C LEU A 102 9.14 -6.50 2.48
N GLN A 103 10.34 -6.08 2.06
CA GLN A 103 11.59 -6.62 2.61
C GLN A 103 11.75 -6.30 4.10
N ASP A 104 11.35 -5.10 4.54
CA ASP A 104 11.34 -4.73 5.95
C ASP A 104 10.37 -5.62 6.74
N LEU A 105 9.14 -5.78 6.23
CA LEU A 105 8.15 -6.66 6.85
C LEU A 105 8.66 -8.11 6.93
N HIS A 106 9.24 -8.65 5.86
CA HIS A 106 9.76 -10.02 5.89
C HIS A 106 10.85 -10.22 6.96
N LYS A 107 11.78 -9.26 7.08
CA LYS A 107 12.83 -9.32 8.11
C LYS A 107 12.31 -9.29 9.54
N ARG A 108 11.20 -8.58 9.79
CA ARG A 108 10.61 -8.43 11.13
C ARG A 108 9.83 -9.65 11.60
N TRP A 109 9.40 -10.50 10.67
CA TRP A 109 8.61 -11.69 10.96
C TRP A 109 9.48 -12.96 11.03
N GLN A 110 10.80 -12.82 10.82
CA GLN A 110 11.81 -13.83 11.17
C GLN A 110 12.25 -13.65 12.62
#